data_AF-A0A1V5TEP7-F1
#
_entry.id   AF-A0A1V5TEP7-F1
#
_cell.length_a   1.000
_cell.length_b   1.000
_cell.length_c   1.000
_cell.angle_alpha   90.00
_cell.angle_beta   90.00
_cell.angle_gamma   90.00
#
_symmetry.space_group_name_H-M   'P 1'
#
loop_
_entity.id
_entity.type
_entity.pdbx_description
1 polymer ?
#
loop_
_entity_poly.entity_id
_entity_poly.type
_entity_poly.pdbx_seq_one_letter_code
_entity_poly.pdbx_strand_id
1 'polypeptide(L)'
;MAGMLGDFFLHISRKTAASAAGLLFFLTGHLLYISAFLLKQREYMPDLPLFSAFELAAAGAMFAAVVALALAKKIELNAAAAPVAFYAATLIVMFIKATSLGVHIAEAGKPGAVAAFLLLAFGSLMFVVSDALLGIIHFAGEKKNRPMKIISIAAYIAAQLMLASTLFVIR
;
A
#
# COMPACT_ATOMS: atom_id res chain seq x y z
N MET A 1 7.49 5.45 11.47
CA MET A 1 7.68 4.67 12.71
C MET A 1 6.90 3.35 12.71
N ALA A 2 5.59 3.33 12.41
CA ALA A 2 4.80 2.09 12.35
C ALA A 2 5.42 1.02 11.41
N GLY A 3 5.89 1.43 10.23
CA GLY A 3 6.55 0.53 9.30
C GLY A 3 7.84 -0.12 9.83
N MET A 4 8.73 0.64 10.45
CA MET A 4 9.97 0.09 11.06
C MET A 4 9.65 -0.90 12.18
N LEU A 5 8.60 -0.64 12.97
CA LEU A 5 8.13 -1.58 13.99
C LEU A 5 7.55 -2.85 13.35
N GLY A 6 6.82 -2.72 12.24
CA GLY A 6 6.33 -3.84 11.44
C GLY A 6 7.45 -4.76 10.96
N ASP A 7 8.51 -4.18 10.38
CA ASP A 7 9.70 -4.94 9.97
C ASP A 7 10.40 -5.62 11.15
N PHE A 8 10.56 -4.91 12.26
CA PHE A 8 11.16 -5.45 13.47
C PHE A 8 10.40 -6.68 13.98
N PHE A 9 9.07 -6.61 14.09
CA PHE A 9 8.25 -7.72 14.57
C PHE A 9 8.20 -8.90 13.58
N LEU A 10 8.22 -8.66 12.27
CA LEU A 10 8.30 -9.73 11.26
C LEU A 10 9.64 -10.50 11.32
N HIS A 11 10.73 -9.85 11.74
CA HIS A 11 12.07 -10.43 11.69
C HIS A 11 12.57 -11.00 13.03
N ILE A 12 12.01 -10.57 14.18
CA ILE A 12 12.48 -11.01 15.50
C ILE A 12 11.97 -12.40 15.93
N SER A 13 10.84 -12.85 15.37
CA SER A 13 10.25 -14.14 15.73
C SER A 13 9.35 -14.67 14.62
N ARG A 14 9.57 -15.95 14.23
CA ARG A 14 8.69 -16.68 13.30
C ARG A 14 7.44 -17.25 13.97
N LYS A 15 7.21 -16.97 15.26
CA LYS A 15 5.99 -17.40 15.97
C LYS A 15 4.82 -16.54 15.50
N THR A 16 3.65 -17.15 15.35
CA THR A 16 2.39 -16.57 14.81
C THR A 16 2.04 -15.20 15.38
N ALA A 17 2.29 -14.95 16.66
CA ALA A 17 2.01 -13.67 17.32
C ALA A 17 2.87 -12.50 16.81
N ALA A 18 4.15 -12.72 16.51
CA ALA A 18 5.05 -11.67 16.02
C ALA A 18 4.78 -11.33 14.54
N SER A 19 4.39 -12.34 13.75
CA SER A 19 3.95 -12.13 12.36
C SER A 19 2.61 -11.38 12.28
N ALA A 20 1.68 -11.69 13.19
CA ALA A 20 0.42 -10.95 13.32
C ALA A 20 0.62 -9.50 13.80
N ALA A 21 1.51 -9.28 14.78
CA ALA A 21 1.86 -7.94 15.22
C ALA A 21 2.47 -7.11 14.07
N GLY A 22 3.39 -7.70 13.30
CA GLY A 22 3.95 -7.09 12.10
C GLY A 22 2.86 -6.63 11.12
N LEU A 23 1.93 -7.52 10.76
CA LEU A 23 0.80 -7.22 9.86
C LEU A 23 -0.07 -6.06 10.38
N LEU A 24 -0.35 -6.01 11.68
CA LEU A 24 -1.12 -4.94 12.31
C LEU A 24 -0.40 -3.59 12.23
N PHE A 25 0.92 -3.56 12.42
CA PHE A 25 1.71 -2.33 12.27
C PHE A 25 1.74 -1.82 10.82
N PHE A 26 1.89 -2.71 9.84
CA PHE A 26 1.80 -2.31 8.43
C PHE A 26 0.41 -1.79 8.08
N LEU A 27 -0.64 -2.51 8.48
CA LEU A 27 -2.02 -2.10 8.24
C LEU A 27 -2.29 -0.72 8.84
N THR A 28 -1.86 -0.49 10.08
CA THR A 28 -1.98 0.81 10.74
C THR A 28 -1.24 1.90 9.96
N GLY A 29 -0.02 1.63 9.49
CA GLY A 29 0.74 2.55 8.64
C GLY A 29 -0.01 2.93 7.36
N HIS A 30 -0.58 1.93 6.67
CA HIS A 30 -1.34 2.15 5.43
C HIS A 30 -2.62 2.96 5.67
N LEU A 31 -3.35 2.70 6.76
CA LEU A 31 -4.52 3.49 7.15
C LEU A 31 -4.16 4.94 7.48
N LEU A 32 -3.02 5.18 8.12
CA LEU A 32 -2.51 6.53 8.38
C LEU A 32 -2.15 7.25 7.08
N TYR A 33 -1.52 6.57 6.12
CA TYR A 33 -1.27 7.15 4.79
C TYR A 33 -2.57 7.52 4.07
N ILE A 34 -3.55 6.62 4.04
CA ILE A 34 -4.87 6.91 3.45
C ILE A 34 -5.49 8.14 4.09
N SER A 35 -5.47 8.20 5.43
CA SER A 35 -6.01 9.34 6.18
C SER A 35 -5.29 10.64 5.82
N ALA A 36 -3.96 10.64 5.74
CA ALA A 36 -3.17 11.80 5.32
C ALA A 36 -3.51 12.24 3.89
N PHE A 37 -3.69 11.30 2.96
CA PHE A 37 -4.05 11.62 1.58
C PHE A 37 -5.46 12.23 1.47
N LEU A 38 -6.42 11.68 2.21
CA LEU A 38 -7.78 12.20 2.24
C LEU A 38 -7.84 13.60 2.86
N LEU A 39 -7.10 13.85 3.95
CA LEU A 39 -6.99 15.17 4.56
C LEU A 39 -6.40 16.19 3.58
N LYS A 40 -5.32 15.83 2.88
CA LYS A 40 -4.67 16.73 1.92
C LYS A 40 -5.52 16.97 0.67
N GLN A 41 -6.27 15.96 0.22
CA GLN A 41 -7.27 16.14 -0.82
C GLN A 41 -8.35 17.13 -0.38
N ARG A 42 -8.90 17.00 0.84
CA ARG A 42 -9.93 17.93 1.33
C ARG A 42 -9.43 19.36 1.43
N GLU A 43 -8.15 19.55 1.73
CA GLU A 43 -7.52 20.87 1.74
C GLU A 43 -7.45 21.50 0.35
N TYR A 44 -7.07 20.73 -0.68
CA TYR A 44 -6.91 21.25 -2.04
C TYR A 44 -8.20 21.24 -2.88
N MET A 45 -9.10 20.31 -2.60
CA MET A 45 -10.34 20.06 -3.33
C MET A 45 -11.50 19.82 -2.35
N PRO A 46 -11.95 20.85 -1.61
CA PRO A 46 -12.97 20.70 -0.58
C PRO A 46 -14.31 20.21 -1.13
N ASP A 47 -14.67 20.62 -2.35
CA ASP A 47 -15.96 20.32 -2.98
C ASP A 47 -16.03 18.93 -3.61
N LEU A 48 -14.89 18.25 -3.77
CA LEU A 48 -14.87 16.89 -4.32
C LEU A 48 -15.29 15.86 -3.26
N PRO A 49 -16.00 14.79 -3.65
CA PRO A 49 -16.25 13.67 -2.76
C PRO A 49 -14.93 12.99 -2.38
N LEU A 50 -14.88 12.36 -1.19
CA LEU A 50 -13.70 11.62 -0.74
C LEU A 50 -13.32 10.48 -1.68
N PHE A 51 -14.33 9.86 -2.30
CA PHE A 51 -14.18 8.80 -3.30
C PHE A 51 -15.04 9.14 -4.51
N SER A 52 -14.42 9.24 -5.67
CA SER A 52 -15.11 9.34 -6.95
C SER A 52 -15.59 7.96 -7.43
N ALA A 53 -16.58 7.93 -8.32
CA ALA A 53 -17.03 6.69 -8.94
C ALA A 53 -15.90 5.97 -9.69
N PHE A 54 -14.99 6.73 -10.30
CA PHE A 54 -13.81 6.18 -10.99
C PHE A 54 -12.86 5.48 -10.01
N GLU A 55 -12.57 6.10 -8.86
CA GLU A 55 -11.73 5.49 -7.82
C GLU A 55 -12.33 4.20 -7.27
N LEU A 56 -13.65 4.17 -7.03
CA LEU A 56 -14.35 2.98 -6.57
C LEU A 56 -14.32 1.86 -7.63
N ALA A 57 -14.54 2.20 -8.90
CA ALA A 57 -14.46 1.26 -10.00
C ALA A 57 -13.04 0.69 -10.16
N ALA A 58 -12.02 1.54 -10.08
CA ALA A 58 -10.61 1.13 -10.12
C ALA A 58 -10.27 0.21 -8.93
N ALA A 59 -10.76 0.53 -7.73
CA ALA A 59 -10.54 -0.30 -6.53
C ALA A 59 -11.18 -1.69 -6.69
N GLY A 60 -12.43 -1.73 -7.17
CA GLY A 60 -13.12 -2.98 -7.46
C GLY A 60 -12.40 -3.82 -8.51
N ALA A 61 -11.96 -3.20 -9.61
CA ALA A 61 -11.25 -3.89 -10.69
C ALA A 61 -9.89 -4.45 -10.22
N MET A 62 -9.11 -3.65 -9.47
CA MET A 62 -7.83 -4.11 -8.91
C MET A 62 -8.05 -5.24 -7.89
N PHE A 63 -9.06 -5.14 -7.04
CA PHE A 63 -9.36 -6.17 -6.06
C PHE A 63 -9.78 -7.48 -6.74
N ALA A 64 -10.64 -7.40 -7.76
CA ALA A 64 -11.01 -8.55 -8.58
C ALA A 64 -9.79 -9.18 -9.26
N ALA A 65 -8.85 -8.38 -9.79
CA ALA A 65 -7.61 -8.88 -10.37
C ALA A 65 -6.73 -9.60 -9.34
N VAL A 66 -6.61 -9.08 -8.12
CA VAL A 66 -5.88 -9.74 -7.02
C VAL A 66 -6.52 -11.08 -6.66
N VAL A 67 -7.85 -11.14 -6.55
CA VAL A 67 -8.58 -12.39 -6.29
C VAL A 67 -8.37 -13.39 -7.44
N ALA A 68 -8.49 -12.95 -8.69
CA ALA A 68 -8.26 -13.80 -9.86
C ALA A 68 -6.83 -14.37 -9.89
N LEU A 69 -5.82 -13.56 -9.56
CA LEU A 69 -4.43 -14.01 -9.45
C LEU A 69 -4.23 -15.00 -8.30
N ALA A 70 -4.85 -14.77 -7.14
CA ALA A 70 -4.78 -15.68 -6.00
C ALA A 70 -5.39 -17.05 -6.33
N LEU A 71 -6.53 -17.06 -7.03
CA LEU A 71 -7.18 -18.28 -7.54
C LEU A 71 -6.30 -18.99 -8.58
N ALA A 72 -5.76 -18.26 -9.55
CA ALA A 72 -4.89 -18.82 -10.60
C ALA A 72 -3.60 -19.44 -10.03
N LYS A 73 -3.06 -18.85 -8.96
CA LYS A 73 -1.89 -19.35 -8.23
C LYS A 73 -2.23 -20.39 -7.16
N LYS A 74 -3.51 -20.77 -7.00
CA LYS A 74 -3.99 -21.73 -6.01
C LYS A 74 -3.52 -21.41 -4.59
N ILE A 75 -3.57 -20.13 -4.21
CA ILE A 75 -3.16 -19.67 -2.88
C ILE A 75 -4.22 -20.11 -1.86
N GLU A 76 -3.85 -20.98 -0.93
CA GLU A 76 -4.72 -21.42 0.15
C GLU A 76 -4.61 -20.51 1.37
N LEU A 77 -5.58 -19.61 1.53
CA LEU A 77 -5.59 -18.64 2.62
C LEU A 77 -6.29 -19.15 3.91
N ASN A 78 -7.14 -20.18 3.82
CA ASN A 78 -7.88 -20.75 4.96
C ASN A 78 -8.49 -19.65 5.86
N ALA A 79 -8.34 -19.72 7.18
CA ALA A 79 -8.83 -18.73 8.13
C ALA A 79 -8.21 -17.31 7.95
N ALA A 80 -7.11 -17.18 7.20
CA ALA A 80 -6.49 -15.89 6.90
C ALA A 80 -7.09 -15.18 5.68
N ALA A 81 -8.06 -15.78 4.97
CA ALA A 81 -8.65 -15.20 3.77
C ALA A 81 -9.24 -13.80 4.01
N ALA A 82 -10.09 -13.65 5.04
CA ALA A 82 -10.70 -12.35 5.35
C ALA A 82 -9.68 -11.28 5.79
N PRO A 83 -8.73 -11.56 6.72
CA PRO A 83 -7.67 -10.62 7.05
C PRO A 83 -6.80 -10.20 5.85
N VAL A 84 -6.41 -11.14 4.99
CA VAL A 84 -5.60 -10.86 3.79
C VAL A 84 -6.38 -10.05 2.78
N ALA A 85 -7.66 -10.36 2.56
CA ALA A 85 -8.55 -9.59 1.70
C ALA A 85 -8.71 -8.15 2.19
N PHE A 86 -8.94 -7.95 3.49
CA PHE A 86 -9.05 -6.61 4.08
C PHE A 86 -7.74 -5.81 3.94
N TYR A 87 -6.60 -6.47 4.17
CA TYR A 87 -5.29 -5.87 4.00
C TYR A 87 -5.04 -5.46 2.53
N ALA A 88 -5.32 -6.35 1.58
CA ALA A 88 -5.18 -6.08 0.16
C ALA A 88 -6.09 -4.93 -0.29
N ALA A 89 -7.34 -4.89 0.19
CA ALA A 89 -8.25 -3.78 -0.08
C ALA A 89 -7.69 -2.46 0.47
N THR A 90 -7.11 -2.46 1.67
CA THR A 90 -6.49 -1.28 2.27
C THR A 90 -5.34 -0.76 1.38
N LEU A 91 -4.45 -1.64 0.93
CA LEU A 91 -3.36 -1.27 0.02
C LEU A 91 -3.85 -0.71 -1.32
N ILE A 92 -4.88 -1.33 -1.90
CA ILE A 92 -5.48 -0.86 -3.15
C ILE A 92 -6.06 0.55 -2.97
N VAL A 93 -6.82 0.76 -1.89
CA VAL A 93 -7.37 2.09 -1.56
C VAL A 93 -6.25 3.10 -1.36
N MET A 94 -5.19 2.75 -0.63
CA MET A 94 -4.03 3.61 -0.46
C MET A 94 -3.39 4.02 -1.79
N PHE A 95 -3.14 3.06 -2.68
CA PHE A 95 -2.56 3.30 -4.00
C PHE A 95 -3.43 4.23 -4.85
N ILE A 96 -4.75 3.98 -4.88
CA ILE A 96 -5.69 4.80 -5.63
C ILE A 96 -5.75 6.21 -5.07
N LYS A 97 -5.84 6.37 -3.74
CA LYS A 97 -5.88 7.70 -3.10
C LYS A 97 -4.59 8.47 -3.29
N ALA A 98 -3.43 7.81 -3.21
CA ALA A 98 -2.14 8.44 -3.48
C ALA A 98 -2.07 8.96 -4.92
N THR A 99 -2.45 8.13 -5.89
CA THR A 99 -2.42 8.48 -7.31
C THR A 99 -3.41 9.60 -7.63
N SER A 100 -4.64 9.51 -7.12
CA SER A 100 -5.67 10.54 -7.29
C SER A 100 -5.24 11.87 -6.65
N LEU A 101 -4.65 11.85 -5.45
CA LEU A 101 -4.11 13.05 -4.82
C LEU A 101 -3.05 13.72 -5.72
N GLY A 102 -2.15 12.94 -6.32
CA GLY A 102 -1.16 13.48 -7.26
C GLY A 102 -1.79 14.21 -8.46
N VAL A 103 -2.89 13.67 -9.00
CA VAL A 103 -3.67 14.31 -10.08
C VAL A 103 -4.33 15.60 -9.58
N HIS A 104 -5.02 15.54 -8.42
CA HIS A 104 -5.67 16.72 -7.84
C HIS A 104 -4.67 17.84 -7.52
N ILE A 105 -3.44 17.52 -7.12
CA ILE A 105 -2.38 18.52 -6.91
C ILE A 105 -2.05 19.26 -8.22
N ALA A 106 -2.01 18.53 -9.33
CA ALA A 106 -1.80 19.11 -10.66
C ALA A 106 -2.98 19.97 -11.10
N GLU A 107 -4.21 19.49 -10.91
CA GLU A 107 -5.43 20.23 -11.24
C GLU A 107 -5.59 21.51 -10.40
N ALA A 108 -5.17 21.49 -9.14
CA ALA A 108 -5.12 22.67 -8.27
C ALA A 108 -4.00 23.67 -8.62
N GLY A 109 -3.20 23.39 -9.65
CA GLY A 109 -2.10 24.26 -10.10
C GLY A 109 -1.00 24.42 -9.05
N LYS A 110 -0.81 23.46 -8.15
CA LYS A 110 0.21 23.55 -7.09
C LYS A 110 1.62 23.33 -7.68
N PRO A 111 2.64 24.07 -7.19
CA PRO A 111 4.01 23.86 -7.63
C PRO A 111 4.48 22.45 -7.28
N GLY A 112 5.35 21.88 -8.13
CA GLY A 112 5.89 20.53 -7.89
C GLY A 112 4.91 19.38 -8.14
N ALA A 113 3.75 19.63 -8.77
CA ALA A 113 2.71 18.63 -8.99
C ALA A 113 3.20 17.35 -9.69
N VAL A 114 4.05 17.47 -10.72
CA VAL A 114 4.63 16.30 -11.41
C VAL A 114 5.46 15.45 -10.44
N ALA A 115 6.33 16.08 -9.65
CA ALA A 115 7.14 15.38 -8.66
C ALA A 115 6.26 14.74 -7.58
N ALA A 116 5.24 15.45 -7.09
CA ALA A 116 4.29 14.92 -6.12
C ALA A 116 3.54 13.69 -6.67
N PHE A 117 3.03 13.76 -7.90
CA PHE A 117 2.36 12.63 -8.55
C PHE A 117 3.29 11.42 -8.68
N LEU A 118 4.51 11.62 -9.18
CA LEU A 118 5.48 10.53 -9.34
C LEU A 118 5.81 9.90 -7.98
N LEU A 119 6.11 10.70 -6.96
CA LEU A 119 6.43 10.19 -5.63
C LEU A 119 5.25 9.45 -4.97
N LEU A 120 4.03 9.99 -5.08
CA LEU A 120 2.82 9.35 -4.54
C LEU A 120 2.46 8.06 -5.27
N ALA A 121 2.39 8.09 -6.60
CA ALA A 121 1.97 6.95 -7.42
C ALA A 121 3.00 5.82 -7.36
N PHE A 122 4.29 6.11 -7.61
CA PHE A 122 5.32 5.08 -7.57
C PHE A 122 5.64 4.64 -6.14
N GLY A 123 5.62 5.54 -5.16
CA GLY A 123 5.83 5.19 -3.76
C GLY A 123 4.76 4.22 -3.24
N SER A 124 3.48 4.50 -3.51
CA SER A 124 2.39 3.60 -3.13
C SER A 124 2.37 2.30 -3.95
N LEU A 125 2.75 2.34 -5.24
CA LEU A 125 2.94 1.12 -6.05
C LEU A 125 4.02 0.21 -5.46
N MET A 126 5.13 0.77 -4.98
CA MET A 126 6.20 0.00 -4.35
C MET A 126 5.73 -0.69 -3.04
N PHE A 127 4.81 -0.10 -2.27
CA PHE A 127 4.17 -0.81 -1.16
C PHE A 127 3.31 -1.98 -1.64
N VAL A 128 2.51 -1.79 -2.70
CA VAL A 128 1.72 -2.89 -3.28
C VAL A 128 2.61 -4.03 -3.74
N VAL A 129 3.72 -3.73 -4.42
CA VAL A 129 4.69 -4.74 -4.89
C VAL A 129 5.36 -5.45 -3.72
N SER A 130 5.87 -4.69 -2.75
CA SER A 130 6.49 -5.23 -1.53
C SER A 130 5.59 -6.27 -0.87
N ASP A 131 4.35 -5.89 -0.62
CA ASP A 131 3.44 -6.65 0.21
C ASP A 131 2.80 -7.80 -0.56
N ALA A 132 2.61 -7.65 -1.88
CA ALA A 132 2.23 -8.75 -2.75
C ALA A 132 3.31 -9.85 -2.76
N LEU A 133 4.59 -9.49 -2.89
CA LEU A 133 5.70 -10.45 -2.80
C LEU A 133 5.75 -11.12 -1.44
N LEU A 134 5.55 -10.36 -0.36
CA LEU A 134 5.50 -10.90 0.99
C LEU A 134 4.34 -11.89 1.16
N GLY A 135 3.17 -11.57 0.61
CA GLY A 135 2.00 -12.46 0.58
C GLY A 135 2.28 -13.77 -0.16
N ILE A 136 2.92 -13.72 -1.32
CA ILE A 136 3.32 -14.92 -2.09
C ILE A 136 4.30 -15.77 -1.26
N ILE A 137 5.32 -15.16 -0.65
CA ILE A 137 6.29 -15.86 0.19
C ILE A 137 5.62 -16.59 1.35
N HIS A 138 4.61 -15.98 1.98
CA HIS A 138 3.96 -16.54 3.17
C HIS A 138 2.88 -17.58 2.84
N PHE A 139 2.08 -17.32 1.79
CA PHE A 139 0.85 -18.08 1.49
C PHE A 139 0.94 -18.97 0.25
N ALA A 140 1.85 -18.73 -0.69
CA ALA A 140 2.01 -19.54 -1.90
C ALA A 140 3.12 -20.60 -1.81
N GLY A 141 3.66 -20.86 -0.61
CA GLY A 141 4.69 -21.89 -0.39
C GLY A 141 6.13 -21.50 -0.72
N GLU A 142 6.36 -20.27 -1.22
CA GLU A 142 7.68 -19.74 -1.62
C GLU A 142 8.57 -19.27 -0.43
N LYS A 143 8.41 -19.88 0.75
CA LYS A 143 9.00 -19.40 2.03
C LYS A 143 10.53 -19.27 2.02
N LYS A 144 11.22 -19.98 1.13
CA LYS A 144 12.70 -20.01 1.01
C LYS A 144 13.24 -19.12 -0.13
N ASN A 145 12.39 -18.38 -0.84
CA ASN A 145 12.82 -17.56 -1.98
C ASN A 145 13.53 -16.27 -1.53
N ARG A 146 14.87 -16.35 -1.38
CA ARG A 146 15.71 -15.25 -0.89
C ARG A 146 15.73 -14.03 -1.82
N PRO A 147 15.81 -14.15 -3.16
CA PRO A 147 15.71 -13.00 -4.07
C PRO A 147 14.40 -12.24 -3.89
N MET A 148 13.25 -12.91 -3.82
CA MET A 148 11.96 -12.25 -3.61
C MET A 148 11.88 -11.48 -2.29
N LYS A 149 12.48 -12.01 -1.20
CA LYS A 149 12.55 -11.29 0.08
C LYS A 149 13.36 -10.01 -0.02
N ILE A 150 14.50 -10.05 -0.71
CA ILE A 150 15.34 -8.87 -0.91
C ILE A 150 14.58 -7.80 -1.72
N ILE A 151 13.91 -8.21 -2.80
CA ILE A 151 13.12 -7.30 -3.63
C ILE A 151 11.95 -6.70 -2.82
N SER A 152 11.27 -7.51 -2.01
CA SER A 152 10.18 -7.04 -1.14
C SER A 152 10.67 -5.96 -0.16
N ILE A 153 11.77 -6.20 0.55
CA ILE A 153 12.37 -5.22 1.48
C ILE A 153 12.85 -3.96 0.75
N ALA A 154 13.49 -4.12 -0.43
CA ALA A 154 13.97 -2.98 -1.21
C ALA A 154 12.82 -2.10 -1.70
N ALA A 155 11.76 -2.72 -2.23
CA ALA A 155 10.55 -2.02 -2.66
C ALA A 155 9.89 -1.30 -1.48
N TYR A 156 9.83 -1.94 -0.32
CA TYR A 156 9.28 -1.34 0.89
C TYR A 156 10.05 -0.08 1.34
N ILE A 157 11.39 -0.15 1.39
CA ILE A 157 12.24 0.99 1.77
C ILE A 157 12.07 2.12 0.73
N ALA A 158 12.09 1.78 -0.56
CA ALA A 158 11.84 2.76 -1.62
C ALA A 158 10.48 3.43 -1.46
N ALA A 159 9.42 2.67 -1.19
CA ALA A 159 8.08 3.18 -0.95
C ALA A 159 8.06 4.22 0.19
N GLN A 160 8.67 3.88 1.33
CA GLN A 160 8.77 4.80 2.48
C GLN A 160 9.52 6.07 2.14
N LEU A 161 10.67 5.97 1.47
CA LEU A 161 11.48 7.13 1.11
C LEU A 161 10.75 8.04 0.12
N MET A 162 10.06 7.45 -0.87
CA MET A 162 9.32 8.22 -1.86
C MET A 162 8.12 8.95 -1.24
N LEU A 163 7.33 8.28 -0.41
CA LEU A 163 6.20 8.92 0.28
C LEU A 163 6.67 9.91 1.36
N ALA A 164 7.79 9.67 2.05
CA ALA A 164 8.35 10.67 2.96
C ALA A 164 8.83 11.91 2.18
N SER A 165 9.41 11.72 0.99
CA SER A 165 9.91 12.81 0.16
C SER A 165 8.79 13.73 -0.35
N THR A 166 7.53 13.29 -0.32
CA THR A 166 6.41 14.17 -0.69
C THR A 166 6.28 15.37 0.25
N LEU A 167 6.79 15.28 1.49
CA LEU A 167 6.83 16.41 2.43
C LEU A 167 7.63 17.62 1.91
N PHE A 168 8.57 17.40 0.99
CA PHE A 168 9.39 18.48 0.41
C PHE A 168 8.75 19.13 -0.81
N VAL A 169 7.77 18.49 -1.44
CA VAL A 169 7.11 18.96 -2.67
C VAL A 169 5.65 19.35 -2.49
N ILE A 170 4.94 18.72 -1.54
CA ILE A 170 3.55 19.04 -1.21
C ILE A 170 3.56 19.95 0.00
N ARG A 171 3.06 21.19 -0.15
CA ARG A 171 2.95 22.19 0.93
C ARG A 171 1.50 22.50 1.25
#